data_AF-A0A520E5U6-F1
#
_entry.id   AF-A0A520E5U6-F1
#
_cell.length_a   1.000
_cell.length_b   1.000
_cell.length_c   1.000
_cell.angle_alpha   90.00
_cell.angle_beta   90.00
_cell.angle_gamma   90.00
#
_symmetry.space_group_name_H-M   'P 1'
#
loop_
_entity.id
_entity.type
_entity.pdbx_description
1 polymer ?
#
loop_
_entity_poly.entity_id
_entity_poly.type
_entity_poly.pdbx_seq_one_letter_code
_entity_poly.pdbx_strand_id
1 'polypeptide(L)'
;MINARGSAVSPPAAPRIFSPPLRVSIVGAGPAGIHAAGALAELAPGTKIDMFERLPTPYGLVRYGLAPGHAESEKFVDSLHTVLVASDFRLFCNVEIGKDLSVEDLRSSYDAVIIATGAPRDALLDIPGVELPGSFGAADFVGWYN
;
A
#
# COMPACT_ATOMS: atom_id res chain seq x y z
N MET A 1 -15.09 4.69 -36.67
CA MET A 1 -13.62 4.64 -36.84
C MET A 1 -12.99 5.32 -35.63
N ILE A 2 -12.45 4.56 -34.68
CA ILE A 2 -11.72 5.09 -33.51
C ILE A 2 -10.23 4.87 -33.80
N ASN A 3 -9.46 5.95 -33.80
CA ASN A 3 -8.04 5.95 -34.13
C ASN A 3 -7.22 5.54 -32.90
N ALA A 4 -6.90 4.26 -32.77
CA ALA A 4 -6.13 3.68 -31.67
C ALA A 4 -4.61 3.81 -31.89
N ARG A 5 -4.09 5.04 -32.03
CA ARG A 5 -2.65 5.27 -31.92
C ARG A 5 -2.28 5.51 -30.47
N GLY A 6 -2.24 4.44 -29.68
CA GLY A 6 -1.54 4.45 -28.41
C GLY A 6 -0.08 4.78 -28.65
N SER A 7 0.47 5.72 -27.87
CA SER A 7 1.90 6.00 -27.86
C SER A 7 2.66 4.70 -27.56
N ALA A 8 3.70 4.42 -28.34
CA ALA A 8 4.54 3.25 -28.15
C ALA A 8 5.12 3.28 -26.73
N VAL A 9 4.73 2.32 -25.90
CA VAL A 9 5.35 2.10 -24.59
C VAL A 9 6.79 1.66 -24.87
N SER A 10 7.76 2.46 -24.43
CA SER A 10 9.18 2.12 -24.56
C SER A 10 9.44 0.74 -23.94
N PRO A 11 10.32 -0.09 -24.54
CA PRO A 11 10.63 -1.40 -23.99
C PRO A 11 11.14 -1.24 -22.54
N PRO A 12 10.78 -2.17 -21.64
CA PRO A 12 11.32 -2.16 -20.29
C PRO A 12 12.85 -2.18 -20.37
N ALA A 13 13.49 -1.34 -19.56
CA ALA A 13 14.94 -1.34 -19.44
C ALA A 13 15.44 -2.75 -19.08
N ALA A 14 16.64 -3.11 -19.56
CA ALA A 14 17.27 -4.38 -19.21
C ALA A 14 17.23 -4.61 -17.69
N PRO A 15 16.97 -5.85 -17.22
CA PRO A 15 16.87 -6.14 -15.80
C PRO A 15 18.16 -5.70 -15.11
N ARG A 16 18.02 -4.77 -14.17
CA ARG A 16 19.12 -4.40 -13.29
C ARG A 16 19.39 -5.59 -12.39
N ILE A 17 20.54 -6.24 -12.58
CA ILE A 17 21.02 -7.25 -11.64
C ILE A 17 21.54 -6.46 -10.44
N PHE A 18 20.78 -6.52 -9.34
CA PHE A 18 21.17 -5.83 -8.12
C PHE A 18 21.98 -6.77 -7.23
N SER A 19 23.14 -6.29 -6.78
CA SER A 19 23.91 -6.93 -5.72
C SER A 19 23.58 -6.21 -4.40
N PRO A 20 23.25 -6.93 -3.31
CA PRO A 20 22.95 -6.34 -2.01
C PRO A 20 24.09 -5.42 -1.48
N PRO A 21 23.77 -4.44 -0.61
CA PRO A 21 22.46 -4.20 0.00
C PRO A 21 21.54 -3.35 -0.89
N LEU A 22 20.36 -3.88 -1.19
CA LEU A 22 19.29 -3.19 -1.91
C LEU A 22 18.65 -2.10 -1.05
N ARG A 23 18.17 -1.01 -1.66
CA ARG A 23 17.26 -0.04 -1.04
C ARG A 23 15.89 -0.16 -1.68
N VAL A 24 14.89 -0.58 -0.91
CA VAL A 24 13.53 -0.79 -1.41
C VAL A 24 12.56 0.15 -0.69
N SER A 25 11.72 0.84 -1.45
CA SER A 25 10.57 1.56 -0.89
C SER A 25 9.29 0.75 -1.04
N ILE A 26 8.44 0.79 -0.03
CA ILE A 26 7.12 0.16 0.00
C ILE A 26 6.08 1.25 0.24
N VAL A 27 5.11 1.40 -0.67
CA VAL A 27 4.05 2.40 -0.59
C VAL A 27 2.77 1.73 -0.07
N GLY A 28 2.46 1.97 1.20
CA GLY A 28 1.34 1.38 1.94
C GLY A 28 1.81 0.45 3.06
N ALA A 29 1.34 0.68 4.29
CA ALA A 29 1.66 -0.12 5.47
C ALA A 29 0.51 -1.03 5.90
N GLY A 30 -0.30 -1.49 4.93
CA GLY A 30 -1.28 -2.56 5.13
C GLY A 30 -0.66 -3.96 5.10
N PRO A 31 -1.48 -5.02 5.13
CA PRO A 31 -1.00 -6.41 5.15
C PRO A 31 -0.01 -6.73 4.02
N ALA A 32 -0.32 -6.30 2.79
CA ALA A 32 0.53 -6.54 1.64
C ALA A 32 1.93 -5.92 1.79
N GLY A 33 2.01 -4.67 2.27
CA GLY A 33 3.29 -3.99 2.48
C GLY A 33 4.11 -4.61 3.61
N ILE A 34 3.45 -4.95 4.72
CA ILE A 34 4.09 -5.61 5.88
C ILE A 34 4.63 -6.99 5.50
N HIS A 35 3.85 -7.81 4.79
CA HIS A 35 4.32 -9.11 4.32
C HIS A 35 5.44 -8.98 3.28
N ALA A 36 5.38 -7.99 2.39
CA ALA A 36 6.47 -7.73 1.44
C ALA A 36 7.78 -7.36 2.17
N ALA A 37 7.70 -6.53 3.22
CA ALA A 37 8.86 -6.20 4.04
C ALA A 37 9.44 -7.43 4.74
N GLY A 38 8.59 -8.25 5.36
CA GLY A 38 9.02 -9.49 6.01
C GLY A 38 9.67 -10.47 5.03
N ALA A 39 9.08 -10.67 3.85
CA ALA A 39 9.64 -11.53 2.81
C ALA A 39 10.99 -11.02 2.30
N LEU A 40 11.17 -9.70 2.13
CA LEU A 40 12.46 -9.12 1.73
C LEU A 40 13.52 -9.29 2.82
N ALA A 41 13.15 -9.17 4.09
CA ALA A 41 14.07 -9.38 5.21
C ALA A 41 14.60 -10.83 5.24
N GLU A 42 13.76 -11.81 4.91
CA GLU A 42 14.13 -13.23 4.84
C GLU A 42 14.92 -13.58 3.57
N LEU A 43 14.42 -13.18 2.39
CA LEU A 43 14.92 -13.62 1.10
C LEU A 43 16.13 -12.81 0.60
N ALA A 44 16.28 -11.57 1.06
CA ALA A 44 17.36 -10.67 0.68
C ALA A 44 17.95 -9.95 1.91
N PRO A 45 18.64 -10.69 2.81
CA PRO A 45 19.22 -10.11 4.02
C PRO A 45 20.13 -8.91 3.71
N GLY A 46 20.06 -7.87 4.54
CA GLY A 46 20.80 -6.62 4.37
C GLY A 46 20.12 -5.59 3.47
N THR A 47 18.97 -5.92 2.88
CA THR A 47 18.12 -4.93 2.19
C THR A 47 17.64 -3.86 3.18
N LYS A 48 17.80 -2.59 2.81
CA LYS A 48 17.26 -1.45 3.56
C LYS A 48 15.86 -1.14 3.05
N ILE A 49 14.88 -1.20 3.94
CA ILE A 49 13.47 -1.04 3.59
C ILE A 49 12.94 0.24 4.24
N ASP A 50 12.31 1.07 3.42
CA ASP A 50 11.52 2.22 3.87
C ASP A 50 10.07 2.03 3.46
N MET A 51 9.16 2.13 4.42
CA MET A 51 7.72 2.01 4.19
C MET A 51 7.05 3.36 4.40
N PHE A 52 6.23 3.76 3.44
CA PHE A 52 5.48 5.02 3.46
C PHE A 52 4.00 4.72 3.62
N GLU A 53 3.37 5.37 4.60
CA GLU A 53 1.94 5.25 4.87
C GLU A 53 1.31 6.64 4.87
N ARG A 54 0.22 6.79 4.14
CA ARG A 54 -0.53 8.05 4.08
C ARG A 54 -1.21 8.35 5.41
N LEU A 55 -1.70 7.33 6.09
CA LEU A 55 -2.44 7.48 7.34
C LEU A 55 -1.49 7.64 8.55
N PRO A 56 -1.98 8.14 9.69
CA PRO A 56 -1.15 8.30 10.89
C PRO A 56 -0.66 6.98 11.51
N THR A 57 -1.35 5.88 11.25
CA THR A 57 -1.04 4.56 11.81
C THR A 57 -1.07 3.47 10.74
N PRO A 58 -0.23 2.42 10.86
CA PRO A 58 -0.16 1.33 9.89
C PRO A 58 -1.36 0.38 9.99
N TYR A 59 -1.25 -0.77 9.30
CA TYR A 59 -2.17 -1.92 9.24
C TYR A 59 -3.31 -1.80 8.21
N GLY A 60 -3.51 -0.63 7.60
CA GLY A 60 -4.50 -0.46 6.52
C GLY A 60 -5.88 -0.96 6.92
N LEU A 61 -6.56 -1.70 6.04
CA LEU A 61 -7.93 -2.18 6.28
C LEU A 61 -8.07 -3.12 7.48
N VAL A 62 -7.00 -3.69 8.02
CA VAL A 62 -7.10 -4.46 9.27
C VAL A 62 -7.46 -3.54 10.44
N ARG A 63 -6.98 -2.29 10.41
CA ARG A 63 -7.35 -1.26 11.38
C ARG A 63 -8.60 -0.48 10.97
N TYR A 64 -8.70 -0.13 9.70
CA TYR A 64 -9.71 0.83 9.20
C TYR A 64 -10.91 0.17 8.51
N GLY A 65 -10.89 -1.14 8.28
CA GLY A 65 -11.88 -1.87 7.49
C GLY A 65 -12.48 -3.09 8.16
N LEU A 66 -11.81 -3.70 9.14
CA LEU A 66 -12.39 -4.79 9.92
C LEU A 66 -13.44 -4.25 10.88
N ALA A 67 -14.54 -5.00 11.01
CA ALA A 67 -15.59 -4.65 11.96
C ALA A 67 -15.08 -4.81 13.42
N PRO A 68 -15.41 -3.86 14.31
CA PRO A 68 -15.01 -3.91 15.71
C PRO A 68 -15.73 -5.05 16.45
N GLY A 69 -15.20 -5.45 17.61
CA GLY A 69 -15.87 -6.37 18.53
C GLY A 69 -15.71 -7.87 18.25
N HIS A 70 -14.79 -8.25 17.36
CA HIS A 70 -14.49 -9.66 17.06
C HIS A 70 -13.04 -10.00 17.45
N ALA A 71 -12.86 -11.04 18.26
CA ALA A 71 -11.54 -11.48 18.75
C ALA A 71 -10.57 -11.89 17.63
N GLU A 72 -11.08 -12.18 16.43
CA GLU A 72 -10.25 -12.50 15.26
C GLU A 72 -9.53 -11.26 14.69
N SER A 73 -10.15 -10.08 14.75
CA SER A 73 -9.57 -8.83 14.27
C SER A 73 -8.34 -8.44 15.08
N GLU A 74 -8.40 -8.60 16.41
CA GLU A 74 -7.26 -8.34 17.32
C GLU A 74 -6.07 -9.25 17.02
N LYS A 75 -6.32 -10.55 16.85
CA LYS A 75 -5.27 -11.53 16.49
C LYS A 75 -4.59 -11.19 15.16
N PHE A 76 -5.34 -10.65 14.20
CA PHE A 76 -4.78 -10.27 12.91
C PHE A 76 -3.87 -9.04 13.01
N VAL A 77 -4.25 -8.04 13.82
CA VAL A 77 -3.38 -6.91 14.15
C VAL A 77 -2.11 -7.38 14.83
N ASP A 78 -2.21 -8.26 15.83
CA ASP A 78 -1.05 -8.79 16.57
C ASP A 78 -0.09 -9.56 15.66
N SER A 79 -0.63 -10.34 14.71
CA SER A 79 0.17 -11.05 13.72
C SER A 79 0.96 -10.08 12.83
N LEU A 80 0.31 -9.03 12.31
CA LEU A 80 0.99 -8.01 11.52
C LEU A 80 2.00 -7.22 12.34
N HIS A 81 1.66 -6.90 13.59
CA HIS A 81 2.57 -6.22 14.51
C HIS A 81 3.83 -7.06 14.74
N THR A 82 3.70 -8.37 14.90
CA THR A 82 4.83 -9.30 15.06
C THR A 82 5.80 -9.22 13.87
N VAL A 83 5.27 -9.20 12.64
CA VAL A 83 6.09 -9.04 11.42
C VAL A 83 6.75 -7.66 11.36
N LEU A 84 5.97 -6.63 11.71
CA LEU A 84 6.40 -5.23 11.72
C LEU A 84 7.59 -5.00 12.67
N VAL A 85 7.57 -5.59 13.86
CA VAL A 85 8.65 -5.42 14.85
C VAL A 85 9.83 -6.37 14.66
N ALA A 86 9.64 -7.49 13.98
CA ALA A 86 10.72 -8.45 13.71
C ALA A 86 11.62 -8.02 12.54
N SER A 87 11.13 -7.14 11.67
CA SER A 87 11.83 -6.72 10.45
C SER A 87 12.54 -5.38 10.66
N ASP A 88 13.80 -5.28 10.25
CA ASP A 88 14.57 -4.04 10.32
C ASP A 88 14.21 -3.09 9.15
N PHE A 89 13.17 -2.28 9.35
CA PHE A 89 12.74 -1.27 8.39
C PHE A 89 12.32 0.03 9.07
N ARG A 90 12.25 1.10 8.28
CA ARG A 90 11.77 2.41 8.74
C ARG A 90 10.36 2.66 8.23
N LEU A 91 9.44 3.03 9.12
CA LEU A 91 8.07 3.38 8.79
C LEU A 91 7.89 4.90 8.88
N PHE A 92 7.37 5.49 7.80
CA PHE A 92 7.03 6.91 7.70
C PHE A 92 5.51 7.04 7.48
N CYS A 93 4.78 7.32 8.57
CA CYS A 93 3.36 7.63 8.51
C CYS A 93 3.11 9.10 8.14
N ASN A 94 1.88 9.42 7.74
CA ASN A 94 1.47 10.75 7.24
C ASN A 94 2.26 11.21 5.99
N VAL A 95 2.64 10.28 5.12
CA VAL A 95 3.31 10.58 3.85
C VAL A 95 2.49 9.99 2.70
N GLU A 96 1.84 10.86 1.92
CA GLU A 96 1.05 10.49 0.75
C GLU A 96 1.89 10.54 -0.52
N ILE A 97 2.20 9.37 -1.08
CA ILE A 97 2.84 9.28 -2.40
C ILE A 97 1.84 9.70 -3.49
N GLY A 98 2.26 10.61 -4.35
CA GLY A 98 1.43 11.33 -5.31
C GLY A 98 1.05 12.74 -4.85
N LYS A 99 1.29 13.10 -3.58
CA LYS A 99 1.02 14.44 -3.02
C LYS A 99 2.24 15.04 -2.34
N ASP A 100 2.80 14.35 -1.35
CA ASP A 100 3.96 14.83 -0.58
C ASP A 100 5.29 14.44 -1.25
N LEU A 101 5.33 13.28 -1.89
CA LEU A 101 6.44 12.79 -2.73
C LEU A 101 5.87 12.18 -4.00
N SER A 102 6.57 12.30 -5.13
CA SER A 102 6.20 11.63 -6.38
C SER A 102 6.71 10.20 -6.44
N VAL A 103 6.13 9.38 -7.33
CA VAL A 103 6.67 8.04 -7.62
C VAL A 103 8.07 8.15 -8.25
N GLU A 104 8.32 9.22 -9.01
CA GLU A 104 9.61 9.53 -9.61
C GLU A 104 10.69 9.77 -8.55
N ASP A 105 10.38 10.50 -7.47
CA ASP A 105 11.28 10.72 -6.33
C ASP A 105 11.69 9.39 -5.67
N LEU A 106 10.74 8.46 -5.57
CA LEU A 106 11.03 7.12 -5.07
C LEU A 106 11.91 6.34 -6.06
N ARG A 107 11.59 6.36 -7.36
CA ARG A 107 12.35 5.64 -8.38
C ARG A 107 13.78 6.17 -8.56
N SER A 108 14.04 7.44 -8.23
CA SER A 108 15.40 8.00 -8.23
C SER A 108 16.18 7.68 -6.96
N SER A 109 15.51 7.39 -5.85
CA SER A 109 16.13 7.24 -4.52
C SER A 109 16.28 5.78 -4.07
N TYR A 110 15.54 4.86 -4.69
CA TYR A 110 15.46 3.44 -4.36
C TYR A 110 15.75 2.57 -5.57
N ASP A 111 16.29 1.37 -5.34
CA ASP A 111 16.55 0.36 -6.36
C ASP A 111 15.25 -0.26 -6.89
N ALA A 112 14.25 -0.40 -6.01
CA ALA A 112 12.92 -0.88 -6.33
C ALA A 112 11.84 -0.16 -5.52
N VAL A 113 10.63 -0.11 -6.08
CA VAL A 113 9.44 0.46 -5.45
C VAL A 113 8.32 -0.58 -5.50
N ILE A 114 7.77 -0.93 -4.34
CA ILE A 114 6.62 -1.83 -4.21
C ILE A 114 5.37 -0.99 -3.93
N ILE A 115 4.35 -1.12 -4.77
CA ILE A 115 3.06 -0.44 -4.56
C ILE A 115 2.10 -1.41 -3.86
N ALA A 116 1.74 -1.07 -2.62
CA ALA A 116 0.91 -1.87 -1.72
C ALA A 116 -0.22 -1.02 -1.11
N THR A 117 -0.78 -0.09 -1.89
CA THR A 117 -1.76 0.93 -1.44
C THR A 117 -3.15 0.37 -1.14
N GLY A 118 -3.44 -0.87 -1.57
CA GLY A 118 -4.78 -1.45 -1.48
C GLY A 118 -5.83 -0.69 -2.31
N ALA A 119 -7.10 -0.92 -2.00
CA ALA A 119 -8.25 -0.29 -2.65
C ALA A 119 -9.26 0.18 -1.58
N PRO A 120 -9.06 1.38 -0.99
CA PRO A 120 -9.88 1.85 0.13
C PRO A 120 -11.21 2.50 -0.30
N ARG A 121 -11.53 2.55 -1.60
CA ARG A 121 -12.71 3.23 -2.14
C ARG A 121 -13.71 2.23 -2.68
N ASP A 122 -14.99 2.56 -2.56
CA ASP A 122 -16.06 1.82 -3.19
C ASP A 122 -15.98 1.86 -4.72
N ALA A 123 -16.51 0.81 -5.35
CA ALA A 123 -16.75 0.81 -6.78
C ALA A 123 -17.95 1.72 -7.10
N LEU A 124 -17.81 2.58 -8.12
CA LEU A 124 -18.89 3.45 -8.54
C LEU A 124 -19.99 2.64 -9.23
N LEU A 125 -21.25 2.93 -8.88
CA LEU A 125 -22.43 2.35 -9.53
C LEU A 125 -23.06 3.40 -10.44
N ASP A 126 -23.24 3.05 -11.72
CA ASP A 126 -23.93 3.89 -12.70
C ASP A 126 -25.43 3.54 -12.75
N ILE A 127 -26.16 3.91 -11.69
CA ILE A 127 -27.60 3.66 -11.58
C ILE A 127 -28.36 4.92 -11.14
N PRO A 128 -29.59 5.17 -11.66
CA PRO A 128 -30.40 6.29 -11.22
C PRO A 128 -30.66 6.24 -9.71
N GLY A 129 -30.43 7.36 -9.03
CA GLY A 129 -30.67 7.51 -7.59
C GLY A 129 -29.47 7.17 -6.68
N VAL A 130 -28.32 6.76 -7.24
CA VAL A 130 -27.11 6.45 -6.45
C VAL A 130 -26.59 7.65 -5.63
N GLU A 131 -26.84 8.87 -6.09
CA GLU A 131 -26.42 10.13 -5.45
C GLU A 131 -27.45 10.68 -4.43
N LEU A 132 -28.57 9.98 -4.20
CA LEU A 132 -29.60 10.46 -3.27
C LEU A 132 -29.09 10.48 -1.82
N PRO A 133 -29.55 11.42 -0.98
CA PRO A 133 -29.23 11.41 0.45
C PRO A 133 -29.59 10.07 1.10
N GLY A 134 -28.63 9.46 1.81
CA GLY A 134 -28.78 8.15 2.44
C GLY A 134 -28.23 6.98 1.63
N SER A 135 -27.80 7.22 0.38
CA SER A 135 -27.03 6.25 -0.41
C SER A 135 -25.53 6.42 -0.10
N PHE A 136 -24.90 5.38 0.45
CA PHE A 136 -23.47 5.39 0.79
C PHE A 136 -22.80 4.10 0.33
N GLY A 137 -21.52 4.23 -0.03
CA GLY A 137 -20.65 3.08 -0.24
C GLY A 137 -20.36 2.36 1.08
N ALA A 138 -20.04 1.06 0.98
CA ALA A 138 -19.73 0.25 2.16
C ALA A 138 -18.40 0.66 2.77
N ALA A 139 -17.38 0.98 1.96
CA ALA A 139 -16.07 1.40 2.45
C ALA A 139 -16.17 2.75 3.17
N ASP A 140 -16.96 3.70 2.64
CA ASP A 140 -17.22 4.98 3.30
C ASP A 140 -17.92 4.79 4.66
N PHE A 141 -18.96 3.94 4.72
CA PHE A 141 -19.69 3.69 5.95
C PHE A 141 -18.84 2.95 7.00
N VAL A 142 -18.03 1.98 6.57
CA VAL A 142 -17.09 1.26 7.43
C VAL A 142 -16.01 2.18 7.98
N GLY A 143 -15.44 3.03 7.13
CA GLY A 143 -14.43 4.02 7.54
C GLY A 143 -14.97 5.07 8.50
N TRP A 144 -16.29 5.31 8.54
CA TRP A 144 -16.90 6.25 9.49
C TRP A 144 -16.99 5.71 10.92
N TYR A 145 -17.26 4.40 11.11
CA TYR A 145 -17.42 3.84 12.45
C TYR A 145 -16.12 3.29 13.06
N ASN A 146 -15.05 3.16 12.27
CA ASN A 146 -13.73 2.68 12.69
C ASN A 146 -12.79 3.83 13.06
#